data_AF-A0A812T767-F1
#
_entry.id   AF-A0A812T767-F1
#
_cell.length_a   1.000
_cell.length_b   1.000
_cell.length_c   1.000
_cell.angle_alpha   90.00
_cell.angle_beta   90.00
_cell.angle_gamma   90.00
#
_symmetry.space_group_name_H-M   'P 1'
#
loop_
_entity.id
_entity.type
_entity.pdbx_description
1 polymer ?
#
loop_
_entity_poly.entity_id
_entity_poly.type
_entity_poly.pdbx_seq_one_letter_code
_entity_poly.pdbx_strand_id
1 'polypeptide(L)'
;MGLEVQKKYRIDKMRFGIDNETIASTLAIDVNDISQYSPFSFDAVYAFIVAINGLLHKGLSVAEIKGKVLLDELQASNFSGISGDVEFDEKGDRLTQYNLLNIQQNGNSTEMVLVAVFSASTRSFAFKQMPVWMDGNRSEEPIHLFDCDPGFYQEDDSKLCRKCPRGMQCAGGLDTFQPCRPGTFANATGMQQCMPCPQGSFAPDAGSAQCSACRPGSEAPET
;
A
#
# COMPACT_ATOMS: atom_id res chain seq x y z
N MET A 1 -16.55 -31.54 36.19
CA MET A 1 -16.66 -30.15 35.65
C MET A 1 -16.40 -30.04 34.14
N GLY A 2 -15.68 -30.96 33.47
CA GLY A 2 -15.30 -30.81 32.05
C GLY A 2 -16.40 -31.05 31.00
N LEU A 3 -17.18 -32.14 31.12
CA LEU A 3 -18.14 -32.54 30.07
C LEU A 3 -19.39 -31.66 29.98
N GLU A 4 -19.84 -31.14 31.13
CA GLU A 4 -21.04 -30.30 31.22
C GLU A 4 -20.77 -28.90 30.65
N VAL A 5 -19.57 -28.36 30.88
CA VAL A 5 -19.09 -27.11 30.28
C VAL A 5 -18.85 -27.28 28.78
N GLN A 6 -18.24 -28.39 28.35
CA GLN A 6 -18.04 -28.69 26.93
C GLN A 6 -19.37 -28.70 26.16
N LYS A 7 -20.39 -29.39 26.67
CA LYS A 7 -21.73 -29.42 26.06
C LYS A 7 -22.45 -28.08 26.13
N LYS A 8 -22.38 -27.37 27.27
CA LYS A 8 -23.05 -26.08 27.48
C LYS A 8 -22.56 -25.00 26.52
N TYR A 9 -21.25 -24.97 26.26
CA TYR A 9 -20.63 -23.97 25.39
C TYR A 9 -20.27 -24.52 24.00
N ARG A 10 -20.73 -25.72 23.66
CA ARG A 10 -20.52 -26.38 22.35
C ARG A 10 -19.03 -26.44 21.94
N ILE A 11 -18.13 -26.56 22.91
CA ILE A 11 -16.68 -26.61 22.69
C ILE A 11 -16.30 -27.84 21.84
N ASP A 12 -17.05 -28.94 21.99
CA ASP A 12 -16.96 -30.16 21.18
C ASP A 12 -17.38 -29.98 19.70
N LYS A 13 -18.08 -28.88 19.39
CA LYS A 13 -18.50 -28.52 18.03
C LYS A 13 -17.67 -27.40 17.42
N MET A 14 -16.61 -26.93 18.08
CA MET A 14 -15.69 -25.95 17.54
C MET A 14 -14.76 -26.59 16.48
N ARG A 15 -15.33 -26.95 15.32
CA ARG A 15 -14.63 -27.22 14.07
C ARG A 15 -15.27 -26.35 12.98
N PHE A 16 -14.90 -25.07 13.00
CA PHE A 16 -15.15 -24.04 11.99
C PHE A 16 -16.61 -23.64 11.68
N GLY A 17 -16.73 -22.34 11.38
CA GLY A 17 -17.92 -21.63 10.89
C GLY A 17 -18.95 -21.29 11.96
N ILE A 18 -18.78 -20.19 12.70
CA ILE A 18 -19.96 -19.51 13.23
C ILE A 18 -20.60 -18.82 12.01
N ASP A 19 -21.75 -19.32 11.56
CA ASP A 19 -22.53 -18.66 10.52
C ASP A 19 -22.79 -17.21 10.94
N ASN A 20 -22.58 -16.28 9.99
CA ASN A 20 -22.66 -14.83 10.17
C ASN A 20 -24.00 -14.38 10.83
N GLU A 21 -25.05 -15.19 10.71
CA GLU A 21 -26.37 -14.94 11.29
C GLU A 21 -26.40 -15.12 12.83
N THR A 22 -25.43 -15.81 13.43
CA THR A 22 -25.43 -16.14 14.86
C THR A 22 -24.70 -15.10 15.73
N ILE A 23 -23.84 -14.27 15.12
CA ILE A 23 -23.02 -13.29 15.85
C ILE A 23 -23.85 -12.08 16.30
N ALA A 24 -24.94 -11.77 15.58
CA ALA A 24 -25.72 -10.56 15.81
C ALA A 24 -26.58 -10.57 17.09
N SER A 25 -26.83 -11.71 17.74
CA SER A 25 -27.82 -11.79 18.84
C SER A 25 -27.26 -12.04 20.23
N THR A 26 -25.99 -12.44 20.38
CA THR A 26 -25.44 -12.84 21.69
C THR A 26 -24.64 -11.73 22.38
N LEU A 27 -24.20 -10.72 21.63
CA LEU A 27 -23.48 -9.57 22.17
C LEU A 27 -24.40 -8.35 22.09
N ALA A 28 -25.31 -8.22 23.05
CA ALA A 28 -26.01 -6.97 23.34
C ALA A 28 -25.01 -5.95 23.93
N ILE A 29 -23.96 -5.62 23.18
CA ILE A 29 -22.97 -4.64 23.56
C ILE A 29 -23.29 -3.38 22.76
N ASP A 30 -23.51 -2.27 23.48
CA ASP A 30 -23.68 -0.96 22.87
C ASP A 30 -22.41 -0.62 22.08
N VAL A 31 -22.55 -0.65 20.75
CA VAL A 31 -21.45 -0.54 19.78
C VAL A 31 -20.73 0.82 19.89
N ASN A 32 -21.35 1.81 20.53
CA ASN A 32 -20.77 3.14 20.73
C ASN A 32 -19.68 3.19 21.81
N ASP A 33 -19.55 2.17 22.66
CA ASP A 33 -18.62 2.17 23.81
C ASP A 33 -17.49 1.11 23.67
N ILE A 34 -17.41 0.48 22.50
CA ILE A 34 -16.43 -0.58 22.24
C ILE A 34 -15.25 0.00 21.47
N SER A 35 -14.06 -0.09 22.06
CA SER A 35 -12.82 0.20 21.34
C SER A 35 -12.72 -0.65 20.06
N GLN A 36 -12.20 -0.07 18.98
CA GLN A 36 -11.90 -0.81 17.73
C GLN A 36 -10.98 -2.03 17.94
N TYR A 37 -10.30 -2.10 19.08
CA TYR A 37 -9.42 -3.21 19.45
C TYR A 37 -10.12 -4.35 20.20
N SER A 38 -11.35 -4.15 20.71
CA SER A 38 -12.04 -5.17 21.50
C SER A 38 -12.27 -6.49 20.74
N PRO A 39 -12.60 -6.48 19.43
CA PRO A 39 -12.69 -7.72 18.66
C PRO A 39 -11.37 -8.52 18.64
N PHE A 40 -10.23 -7.84 18.59
CA PHE A 40 -8.91 -8.48 18.61
C PHE A 40 -8.58 -9.07 19.99
N SER A 41 -8.95 -8.38 21.06
CA SER A 41 -8.81 -8.90 22.44
C SER A 41 -9.65 -10.15 22.66
N PHE A 42 -10.87 -10.19 22.10
CA PHE A 42 -11.72 -11.38 22.15
C PHE A 42 -11.06 -12.56 21.41
N ASP A 43 -10.61 -12.33 20.17
CA ASP A 43 -9.95 -13.37 19.38
C ASP A 43 -8.65 -13.85 20.00
N ALA A 44 -7.91 -12.98 20.72
CA ALA A 44 -6.71 -13.38 21.46
C ALA A 44 -7.03 -14.41 22.55
N VAL A 45 -8.10 -14.21 23.34
CA VAL A 45 -8.55 -15.20 24.32
C VAL A 45 -9.04 -16.47 23.63
N TYR A 46 -9.76 -16.31 22.53
CA TYR A 46 -10.30 -17.45 21.77
C TYR A 46 -9.18 -18.31 21.16
N ALA A 47 -8.05 -17.73 20.76
CA ALA A 47 -6.89 -18.48 20.28
C ALA A 47 -6.36 -19.47 21.33
N PHE A 48 -6.31 -19.08 22.61
CA PHE A 48 -5.97 -20.00 23.70
C PHE A 48 -6.96 -21.16 23.81
N ILE A 49 -8.26 -20.89 23.67
CA ILE A 49 -9.30 -21.93 23.72
C ILE A 49 -9.10 -22.92 22.57
N VAL A 50 -8.87 -22.42 21.36
CA VAL A 50 -8.63 -23.25 20.16
C VAL A 50 -7.39 -24.12 20.33
N ALA A 51 -6.26 -23.54 20.75
CA ALA A 51 -5.01 -24.28 20.93
C ALA A 51 -5.10 -25.33 22.05
N ILE A 52 -5.65 -24.98 23.22
CA ILE A 52 -5.84 -25.92 24.32
C ILE A 52 -6.75 -27.07 23.88
N ASN A 53 -7.84 -26.77 23.17
CA ASN A 53 -8.73 -27.79 22.65
C ASN A 53 -8.03 -28.70 21.63
N GLY A 54 -7.21 -28.14 20.74
CA GLY A 54 -6.38 -28.89 19.80
C GLY A 54 -5.44 -29.87 20.49
N LEU A 55 -4.74 -29.44 21.55
CA LEU A 55 -3.83 -30.29 22.32
C LEU A 55 -4.57 -31.39 23.10
N LEU A 56 -5.73 -31.08 23.69
CA LEU A 56 -6.57 -32.10 24.34
C LEU A 56 -7.03 -33.18 23.34
N HIS A 57 -7.40 -32.78 22.12
CA HIS A 57 -7.75 -33.73 21.05
C HIS A 57 -6.56 -34.55 20.56
N LYS A 58 -5.34 -34.01 20.66
CA LYS A 58 -4.09 -34.75 20.41
C LYS A 58 -3.72 -35.72 21.55
N GLY A 59 -4.52 -35.78 22.62
CA GLY A 59 -4.38 -36.73 23.72
C GLY A 59 -3.49 -36.25 24.87
N LEU A 60 -3.07 -34.98 24.86
CA LEU A 60 -2.30 -34.42 25.95
C LEU A 60 -3.18 -34.23 27.19
N SER A 61 -2.62 -34.52 28.36
CA SER A 61 -3.23 -34.20 29.64
C SER A 61 -3.11 -32.71 29.94
N VAL A 62 -4.01 -32.19 30.79
CA VAL A 62 -4.00 -30.79 31.21
C VAL A 62 -2.66 -30.37 31.84
N ALA A 63 -1.96 -31.30 32.51
CA ALA A 63 -0.66 -31.03 33.14
C ALA A 63 0.49 -30.81 32.12
N GLU A 64 0.32 -31.30 30.89
CA GLU A 64 1.29 -31.21 29.79
C GLU A 64 1.09 -29.94 28.95
N ILE A 65 -0.11 -29.34 28.97
CA ILE A 65 -0.46 -28.15 28.20
C ILE A 65 0.10 -26.90 28.87
N LYS A 66 1.38 -26.62 28.64
CA LYS A 66 2.09 -25.45 29.20
C LYS A 66 3.35 -25.10 28.43
N GLY A 67 3.82 -23.87 28.59
CA GLY A 67 5.10 -23.41 28.02
C GLY A 67 5.15 -23.59 26.51
N LYS A 68 6.25 -24.17 26.02
CA LYS A 68 6.48 -24.36 24.58
C LYS A 68 5.41 -25.21 23.89
N VAL A 69 4.88 -26.24 24.55
CA VAL A 69 3.84 -27.11 23.97
C VAL A 69 2.58 -26.30 23.61
N LEU A 70 2.15 -25.42 24.52
CA LEU A 70 1.00 -24.55 24.28
C LEU A 70 1.32 -23.45 23.27
N LEU A 71 2.51 -22.85 23.36
CA LEU A 71 2.95 -21.80 22.45
C LEU A 71 3.03 -22.30 20.99
N ASP A 72 3.57 -23.49 20.77
CA ASP A 72 3.71 -24.09 19.45
C ASP A 72 2.32 -24.37 18.84
N GLU A 73 1.35 -24.85 19.62
CA GLU A 73 -0.02 -25.03 19.13
C GLU A 73 -0.74 -23.70 18.86
N LEU A 74 -0.51 -22.69 19.71
CA LEU A 74 -1.07 -21.36 19.52
C LEU A 74 -0.60 -20.76 18.19
N GLN A 75 0.70 -20.80 17.93
CA GLN A 75 1.27 -20.29 16.68
C GLN A 75 0.79 -21.09 15.46
N ALA A 76 0.53 -22.39 15.61
CA ALA A 76 -0.01 -23.24 14.55
C ALA A 76 -1.54 -23.13 14.37
N SER A 77 -2.25 -22.37 15.22
CA SER A 77 -3.70 -22.26 15.16
C SER A 77 -4.16 -21.35 14.01
N ASN A 78 -5.17 -21.81 13.28
CA ASN A 78 -5.85 -21.04 12.23
C ASN A 78 -7.36 -21.20 12.40
N PHE A 79 -8.09 -20.10 12.53
CA PHE A 79 -9.54 -20.10 12.70
C PHE A 79 -10.18 -18.75 12.30
N SER A 80 -11.48 -18.75 12.03
CA SER A 80 -12.25 -17.52 11.82
C SER A 80 -12.73 -16.95 13.15
N GLY A 81 -12.23 -15.78 13.52
CA GLY A 81 -12.61 -15.02 14.72
C GLY A 81 -13.63 -13.92 14.42
N ILE A 82 -14.00 -13.15 15.44
CA ILE A 82 -14.96 -12.04 15.29
C ILE A 82 -14.33 -10.81 14.63
N SER A 83 -13.00 -10.69 14.64
CA SER A 83 -12.27 -9.67 13.90
C SER A 83 -11.81 -10.13 12.51
N GLY A 84 -12.30 -11.28 12.05
CA GLY A 84 -11.87 -11.93 10.81
C GLY A 84 -10.94 -13.11 11.07
N ASP A 85 -10.26 -13.57 10.03
CA ASP A 85 -9.37 -14.72 10.15
C ASP A 85 -8.21 -14.45 11.12
N VAL A 86 -7.87 -15.47 11.91
CA VAL A 86 -6.81 -15.46 12.91
C VAL A 86 -5.79 -16.52 12.50
N GLU A 87 -4.60 -16.04 12.17
CA GLU A 87 -3.43 -16.84 11.82
C GLU A 87 -2.18 -16.09 12.31
N PHE A 88 -1.09 -16.81 12.57
CA PHE A 88 0.15 -16.25 13.08
C PHE A 88 1.32 -16.57 12.16
N ASP A 89 2.29 -15.66 12.08
CA ASP A 89 3.55 -15.92 11.41
C ASP A 89 4.55 -16.68 12.33
N GLU A 90 5.73 -16.99 11.80
CA GLU A 90 6.79 -17.70 12.54
C GLU A 90 7.28 -16.94 13.79
N LYS A 91 7.03 -15.63 13.89
CA LYS A 91 7.39 -14.79 15.04
C LYS A 91 6.25 -14.69 16.06
N GLY A 92 5.06 -15.22 15.73
CA GLY A 92 3.86 -15.11 16.53
C GLY A 92 3.06 -13.82 16.31
N ASP A 93 3.40 -13.04 15.27
CA ASP A 93 2.62 -11.87 14.89
C ASP A 93 1.37 -12.31 14.15
N ARG A 94 0.22 -11.71 14.48
CA ARG A 94 -1.04 -12.05 13.82
C ARG A 94 -1.02 -11.54 12.37
N LEU A 95 -1.27 -12.44 11.43
CA LEU A 95 -1.53 -12.11 10.04
C LEU A 95 -2.94 -11.51 9.92
N THR A 96 -3.03 -10.19 9.99
CA THR A 96 -4.31 -9.48 9.94
C THR A 96 -4.66 -9.02 8.51
N GLN A 97 -5.92 -8.62 8.36
CA GLN A 97 -6.37 -7.84 7.22
C GLN A 97 -6.29 -6.36 7.54
N TYR A 98 -5.96 -5.55 6.52
CA TYR A 98 -5.87 -4.09 6.62
C TYR A 98 -6.83 -3.45 5.64
N ASN A 99 -7.63 -2.52 6.13
CA ASN A 99 -8.56 -1.76 5.31
C ASN A 99 -7.83 -0.60 4.64
N LEU A 100 -7.85 -0.57 3.30
CA LEU A 100 -7.44 0.60 2.53
C LEU A 100 -8.64 1.51 2.35
N LEU A 101 -8.61 2.65 3.05
CA LEU A 101 -9.65 3.67 2.99
C LEU A 101 -9.19 4.80 2.06
N ASN A 102 -10.10 5.29 1.23
CA ASN A 102 -9.90 6.42 0.35
C ASN A 102 -10.91 7.51 0.70
N ILE A 103 -10.43 8.74 0.82
CA ILE A 103 -11.28 9.89 1.16
C ILE A 103 -12.00 10.33 -0.11
N GLN A 104 -13.32 10.28 -0.11
CA GLN A 104 -14.15 10.60 -1.27
C GLN A 104 -15.18 11.68 -0.92
N GLN A 105 -15.51 12.50 -1.92
CA GLN A 105 -16.62 13.45 -1.84
C GLN A 105 -17.92 12.75 -2.28
N ASN A 106 -18.96 12.87 -1.46
CA ASN A 106 -20.30 12.37 -1.74
C ASN A 106 -21.30 13.53 -1.60
N GLY A 107 -21.55 14.25 -2.69
CA GLY A 107 -22.29 15.51 -2.65
C GLY A 107 -21.50 16.58 -1.87
N ASN A 108 -21.98 16.93 -0.67
CA ASN A 108 -21.33 17.92 0.20
C ASN A 108 -20.57 17.28 1.39
N SER A 109 -20.62 15.95 1.56
CA SER A 109 -19.91 15.24 2.63
C SER A 109 -18.57 14.69 2.14
N THR A 110 -17.59 14.68 3.05
CA THR A 110 -16.33 13.93 2.87
C THR A 110 -16.43 12.64 3.67
N GLU A 111 -16.22 11.51 3.00
CA GLU A 111 -16.41 10.18 3.57
C GLU A 111 -15.13 9.35 3.41
N MET A 112 -14.79 8.56 4.44
CA MET A 112 -13.76 7.53 4.33
C MET A 112 -14.40 6.27 3.76
N VAL A 113 -14.06 5.93 2.52
CA VAL A 113 -14.66 4.83 1.80
C VAL A 113 -13.68 3.68 1.68
N LEU A 114 -14.08 2.46 2.05
CA LEU A 114 -13.27 1.26 1.87
C LEU A 114 -13.13 0.95 0.37
N VAL A 115 -11.91 0.91 -0.13
CA VAL A 115 -11.61 0.62 -1.55
C VAL A 115 -10.96 -0.73 -1.75
N ALA A 116 -10.15 -1.18 -0.79
CA ALA A 116 -9.54 -2.50 -0.83
C ALA A 116 -9.28 -3.04 0.57
N VAL A 117 -9.12 -4.35 0.66
CA VAL A 117 -8.61 -5.03 1.86
C VAL A 117 -7.30 -5.70 1.49
N PHE A 118 -6.22 -5.37 2.20
CA PHE A 118 -4.95 -6.10 2.09
C PHE A 118 -4.97 -7.28 3.07
N SER A 119 -4.67 -8.47 2.57
CA SER A 119 -4.52 -9.66 3.40
C SER A 119 -3.04 -9.97 3.61
N ALA A 120 -2.59 -9.98 4.86
CA ALA A 120 -1.21 -10.33 5.19
C ALA A 120 -0.89 -11.81 4.92
N SER A 121 -1.88 -12.71 5.00
CA SER A 121 -1.70 -14.15 4.75
C SER A 121 -1.41 -14.44 3.28
N THR A 122 -2.16 -13.82 2.37
CA THR A 122 -1.99 -14.00 0.92
C THR A 122 -1.10 -12.95 0.27
N ARG A 123 -0.71 -11.90 1.01
CA ARG A 123 0.07 -10.74 0.55
C ARG A 123 -0.53 -10.08 -0.69
N SER A 124 -1.85 -9.98 -0.72
CA SER A 124 -2.61 -9.49 -1.88
C SER A 124 -3.69 -8.50 -1.46
N PHE A 125 -4.00 -7.58 -2.38
CA PHE A 125 -5.15 -6.69 -2.25
C PHE A 125 -6.39 -7.32 -2.88
N ALA A 126 -7.51 -7.27 -2.16
CA ALA A 126 -8.84 -7.52 -2.69
C ALA A 126 -9.57 -6.17 -2.83
N PHE A 127 -9.57 -5.62 -4.05
CA PHE A 127 -10.28 -4.37 -4.34
C PHE A 127 -11.80 -4.61 -4.32
N LYS A 128 -12.51 -3.77 -3.57
CA LYS A 128 -13.97 -3.69 -3.59
C LYS A 128 -14.43 -2.71 -4.65
N GLN A 129 -13.63 -1.68 -4.91
CA GLN A 129 -13.83 -0.66 -5.94
C GLN A 129 -12.52 0.08 -6.21
N MET A 130 -12.43 0.76 -7.35
CA MET A 130 -11.28 1.61 -7.64
C MET A 130 -11.28 2.86 -6.73
N PRO A 131 -10.11 3.31 -6.26
CA PRO A 131 -9.99 4.56 -5.54
C PRO A 131 -10.33 5.75 -6.44
N VAL A 132 -10.73 6.85 -5.82
CA VAL A 132 -10.75 8.17 -6.45
C VAL A 132 -9.37 8.77 -6.33
N TRP A 133 -8.81 9.16 -7.48
CA TRP A 133 -7.53 9.83 -7.56
C TRP A 133 -7.66 11.34 -7.34
N MET A 134 -6.52 12.03 -7.22
CA MET A 134 -6.48 13.47 -6.92
C MET A 134 -7.11 14.36 -8.00
N ASP A 135 -7.21 13.86 -9.23
CA ASP A 135 -7.89 14.49 -10.35
C ASP A 135 -9.42 14.24 -10.35
N GLY A 136 -9.93 13.45 -9.40
CA GLY A 136 -11.33 13.05 -9.28
C GLY A 136 -11.72 11.84 -10.15
N ASN A 137 -10.80 11.29 -10.95
CA ASN A 137 -11.08 10.14 -11.80
C ASN A 137 -11.11 8.83 -10.99
N ARG A 138 -11.89 7.86 -11.48
CA ARG A 138 -12.08 6.51 -10.92
C ARG A 138 -11.67 5.39 -11.88
N SER A 139 -11.41 5.72 -13.15
CA SER A 139 -11.35 4.75 -14.25
C SER A 139 -9.94 4.21 -14.50
N GLU A 140 -8.96 5.10 -14.56
CA GLU A 140 -7.57 4.73 -14.84
C GLU A 140 -6.67 5.35 -13.77
N GLU A 141 -5.61 4.64 -13.43
CA GLU A 141 -4.54 5.18 -12.60
C GLU A 141 -3.89 6.37 -13.31
N PRO A 142 -3.64 7.49 -12.62
CA PRO A 142 -2.96 8.63 -13.21
C PRO A 142 -1.62 8.18 -13.78
N ILE A 143 -1.38 8.47 -15.06
CA ILE A 143 -0.15 8.11 -15.78
C ILE A 143 1.10 8.62 -15.02
N HIS A 144 0.96 9.77 -14.33
CA HIS A 144 2.02 10.37 -13.51
C HIS A 144 2.48 9.54 -12.30
N LEU A 145 1.77 8.46 -11.95
CA LEU A 145 2.19 7.51 -10.91
C LEU A 145 3.32 6.58 -11.40
N PHE A 146 3.44 6.40 -12.71
CA PHE A 146 4.40 5.46 -13.32
C PHE A 146 5.35 6.13 -14.30
N ASP A 147 4.94 7.21 -14.95
CA ASP A 147 5.74 7.97 -15.90
C ASP A 147 5.82 9.44 -15.52
N CYS A 148 6.95 10.09 -15.81
CA CYS A 148 7.05 11.53 -15.61
C CYS A 148 6.47 12.30 -16.79
N ASP A 149 5.85 13.45 -16.52
CA ASP A 149 5.38 14.31 -17.59
C ASP A 149 6.50 14.85 -18.47
N PRO A 150 6.22 15.22 -19.73
CA PRO A 150 7.14 16.01 -20.53
C PRO A 150 7.63 17.25 -19.76
N GLY A 151 8.95 17.43 -19.70
CA GLY A 151 9.60 18.44 -18.88
C GLY A 151 9.97 17.96 -17.47
N PHE A 152 9.68 16.70 -17.13
CA PHE A 152 10.13 16.03 -15.92
C PHE A 152 10.89 14.75 -16.29
N TYR A 153 11.72 14.27 -15.37
CA TYR A 153 12.44 13.00 -15.46
C TYR A 153 12.32 12.25 -14.15
N GLN A 154 12.46 10.92 -14.19
CA GLN A 154 12.50 10.11 -12.98
C GLN A 154 13.91 10.14 -12.37
N GLU A 155 14.02 10.63 -11.13
CA GLU A 155 15.28 10.61 -10.39
C GLU A 155 15.58 9.19 -9.89
N ASP A 156 16.80 8.69 -10.15
CA ASP A 156 17.14 7.28 -9.92
C ASP A 156 16.99 6.84 -8.47
N ASP A 157 17.40 7.69 -7.52
CA ASP A 157 17.39 7.38 -6.09
C ASP A 157 15.98 7.45 -5.49
N SER A 158 15.25 8.52 -5.81
CA SER A 158 13.94 8.78 -5.19
C SER A 158 12.78 8.13 -5.94
N LYS A 159 12.98 7.78 -7.21
CA LYS A 159 11.94 7.41 -8.19
C LYS A 159 10.83 8.45 -8.35
N LEU A 160 11.08 9.69 -7.90
CA LEU A 160 10.17 10.81 -8.04
C LEU A 160 10.42 11.57 -9.33
N CYS A 161 9.37 12.15 -9.89
CA CYS A 161 9.46 13.03 -11.03
C CYS A 161 10.02 14.40 -10.62
N ARG A 162 11.18 14.76 -11.17
CA ARG A 162 11.84 16.04 -10.97
C ARG A 162 11.77 16.88 -12.23
N LYS A 163 11.64 18.20 -12.08
CA LYS A 163 11.69 19.12 -13.21
C LYS A 163 13.02 18.98 -13.94
N CYS A 164 12.97 19.01 -15.26
CA CYS A 164 14.16 18.97 -16.10
C CYS A 164 15.13 20.09 -15.71
N PRO A 165 16.41 19.81 -15.44
CA PRO A 165 17.37 20.86 -15.10
C PRO A 165 17.62 21.82 -16.28
N ARG A 166 18.13 23.01 -15.98
CA ARG A 166 18.62 23.92 -17.04
C ARG A 166 19.74 23.25 -17.82
N GLY A 167 19.80 23.53 -19.11
CA GLY A 167 20.74 22.89 -20.03
C GLY A 167 20.35 21.48 -20.47
N MET A 168 19.26 20.92 -19.95
CA MET A 168 18.77 19.58 -20.29
C MET A 168 17.40 19.65 -20.98
N GLN A 169 17.05 18.59 -21.69
CA GLN A 169 15.71 18.30 -22.17
C GLN A 169 15.21 16.96 -21.62
N CYS A 170 13.90 16.91 -21.36
CA CYS A 170 13.23 15.74 -20.79
C CYS A 170 11.92 15.51 -21.52
N ALA A 171 11.85 14.45 -22.34
CA ALA A 171 10.64 14.12 -23.09
C ALA A 171 9.49 13.63 -22.20
N GLY A 172 9.76 13.32 -20.93
CA GLY A 172 8.86 12.60 -20.03
C GLY A 172 9.18 11.10 -20.00
N GLY A 173 8.32 10.32 -19.36
CA GLY A 173 8.48 8.89 -19.14
C GLY A 173 9.43 8.53 -17.99
N LEU A 174 9.83 7.26 -17.96
CA LEU A 174 10.91 6.74 -17.11
C LEU A 174 12.32 7.10 -17.60
N ASP A 175 12.43 7.76 -18.76
CA ASP A 175 13.72 8.09 -19.34
C ASP A 175 14.45 9.19 -18.54
N THR A 176 15.78 9.07 -18.53
CA THR A 176 16.68 10.08 -17.96
C THR A 176 16.71 11.33 -18.84
N PHE A 177 17.08 12.47 -18.25
CA PHE A 177 17.29 13.71 -18.98
C PHE A 177 18.46 13.63 -19.97
N GLN A 178 18.40 14.40 -21.06
CA GLN A 178 19.49 14.51 -22.03
C GLN A 178 20.04 15.94 -22.07
N PRO A 179 21.36 16.14 -22.17
CA PRO A 179 21.93 17.46 -22.37
C PRO A 179 21.52 18.04 -23.72
N CYS A 180 21.27 19.36 -23.75
CA CYS A 180 21.07 20.07 -25.00
C CYS A 180 22.27 19.88 -25.91
N ARG A 181 22.03 19.52 -27.17
CA ARG A 181 23.10 19.36 -28.15
C ARG A 181 23.69 20.74 -28.49
N PRO A 182 24.97 20.80 -28.91
CA PRO A 182 25.54 22.03 -29.46
C PRO A 182 24.61 22.68 -30.49
N GLY A 183 24.52 24.01 -30.46
CA GLY A 183 23.57 24.80 -31.23
C GLY A 183 22.20 24.99 -30.56
N THR A 184 21.92 24.29 -29.45
CA THR A 184 20.67 24.41 -28.68
C THR A 184 20.92 24.70 -27.21
N PHE A 185 19.91 25.23 -26.51
CA PHE A 185 19.98 25.58 -25.10
C PHE A 185 18.65 25.37 -24.36
N ALA A 186 18.73 25.23 -23.04
CA ALA A 186 17.55 25.21 -22.15
C ALA A 186 17.76 26.19 -20.99
N ASN A 187 17.12 27.35 -21.06
CA ASN A 187 17.28 28.43 -20.08
C ASN A 187 16.36 28.35 -18.85
N ALA A 188 15.38 27.45 -18.86
CA ALA A 188 14.46 27.24 -17.76
C ALA A 188 14.52 25.78 -17.28
N THR A 189 14.12 25.57 -16.03
CA THR A 189 13.81 24.21 -15.58
C THR A 189 12.47 23.77 -16.13
N GLY A 190 12.27 22.47 -16.36
CA GLY A 190 11.02 21.94 -16.89
C GLY A 190 10.94 21.94 -18.42
N MET A 191 12.07 22.15 -19.10
CA MET A 191 12.11 22.18 -20.56
C MET A 191 11.92 20.77 -21.12
N GLN A 192 10.91 20.61 -21.97
CA GLN A 192 10.64 19.33 -22.63
C GLN A 192 11.66 19.05 -23.74
N GLN A 193 12.06 20.10 -24.44
CA GLN A 193 13.00 20.08 -25.56
C GLN A 193 13.90 21.30 -25.50
N CYS A 194 15.13 21.16 -25.98
CA CYS A 194 16.06 22.30 -26.07
C CYS A 194 15.67 23.23 -27.21
N MET A 195 15.83 24.55 -26.99
CA MET A 195 15.54 25.56 -27.99
C MET A 195 16.79 25.84 -28.84
N PRO A 196 16.67 26.06 -30.16
CA PRO A 196 17.80 26.47 -30.98
C PRO A 196 18.31 27.85 -30.58
N CYS A 197 19.61 28.07 -30.72
CA CYS A 197 20.17 29.41 -30.52
C CYS A 197 19.64 30.39 -31.57
N PRO A 198 19.30 31.63 -31.16
CA PRO A 198 18.86 32.65 -32.10
C PRO A 198 20.00 33.01 -33.06
N GLN A 199 19.65 33.52 -34.24
CA GLN A 199 20.61 33.94 -35.26
C GLN A 199 21.66 34.90 -34.69
N GLY A 200 22.92 34.72 -35.09
CA GLY A 200 24.05 35.48 -34.56
C GLY A 200 24.49 35.03 -33.15
N SER A 201 23.99 33.90 -32.66
CA SER A 201 24.40 33.29 -31.38
C SER A 201 24.69 31.80 -31.55
N PHE A 202 25.47 31.23 -30.65
CA PHE A 202 25.84 29.81 -30.65
C PHE A 202 25.90 29.24 -29.23
N ALA A 203 25.71 27.94 -29.09
CA ALA A 203 25.92 27.18 -27.85
C ALA A 203 26.95 26.08 -28.18
N PRO A 204 28.22 26.23 -27.76
CA PRO A 204 29.28 25.31 -28.17
C PRO A 204 29.21 23.98 -27.44
N ASP A 205 28.78 24.00 -26.18
CA ASP A 205 28.85 22.85 -25.29
C ASP A 205 27.52 22.11 -25.18
N ALA A 206 27.59 20.79 -25.06
CA ALA A 206 26.44 20.00 -24.66
C ALA A 206 26.01 20.43 -23.24
N GLY A 207 24.70 20.56 -23.00
CA GLY A 207 24.21 21.01 -21.69
C GLY A 207 24.11 22.54 -21.54
N SER A 208 24.22 23.30 -22.63
CA SER A 208 24.19 24.77 -22.57
C SER A 208 22.86 25.32 -22.05
N ALA A 209 22.92 26.16 -21.00
CA ALA A 209 21.73 26.82 -20.45
C ALA A 209 21.43 28.19 -21.09
N GLN A 210 22.29 28.65 -22.00
CA GLN A 210 22.20 29.94 -22.69
C GLN A 210 23.03 29.91 -23.98
N CYS A 211 22.73 30.81 -24.91
CA CYS A 211 23.54 31.03 -26.10
C CYS A 211 24.50 32.20 -25.89
N SER A 212 25.65 32.13 -26.57
CA SER A 212 26.66 33.20 -26.61
C SER A 212 26.61 33.89 -27.97
N ALA A 213 26.74 35.21 -28.00
CA ALA A 213 26.76 35.97 -29.25
C ALA A 213 28.02 35.64 -30.07
N CYS A 214 27.86 35.56 -31.40
CA CYS A 214 28.98 35.47 -32.32
C CYS A 214 29.80 36.77 -32.27
N ARG A 215 31.10 36.68 -32.54
CA ARG A 215 31.92 37.89 -32.71
C ARG A 215 31.44 38.66 -33.96
N PRO A 216 31.55 40.00 -33.98
CA PRO A 216 31.22 40.77 -35.18
C PRO A 216 31.94 40.22 -36.42
N GLY A 217 31.18 39.93 -37.48
CA GLY A 217 31.69 39.35 -38.72
C GLY A 217 31.92 37.84 -38.72
N SER A 218 31.49 37.12 -37.68
CA SER A 218 31.48 35.65 -37.63
C SER A 218 30.06 35.10 -37.61
N GLU A 219 29.86 33.93 -38.18
CA GLU A 219 28.57 33.23 -38.24
C GLU A 219 28.61 32.00 -37.32
N ALA A 220 27.43 31.61 -36.79
CA ALA A 220 27.31 30.40 -36.01
C ALA A 220 27.52 29.18 -36.92
N PRO A 221 28.16 28.10 -36.45
CA PRO A 221 28.29 26.88 -37.24
C PRO A 221 26.90 26.36 -37.61
N GLU A 222 26.64 26.14 -38.90
CA GLU A 222 25.44 25.45 -39.35
C GLU A 222 25.54 23.98 -38.90
N THR A 223 24.56 23.54 -38.11
CA THR A 223 24.43 22.15 -37.63
C THR A 223 23.69 21.27 -38.62
#